data_AF-A0A8T0JT39-F1
#
_entry.id   AF-A0A8T0JT39-F1
#
_cell.length_a   1.000
_cell.length_b   1.000
_cell.length_c   1.000
_cell.angle_alpha   90.00
_cell.angle_beta   90.00
_cell.angle_gamma   90.00
#
_symmetry.space_group_name_H-M   'P 1'
#
loop_
_entity.id
_entity.type
_entity.pdbx_description
1 polymer ?
#
loop_
_entity_poly.entity_id
_entity_poly.type
_entity_poly.pdbx_seq_one_letter_code
_entity_poly.pdbx_strand_id
1 'polypeptide(L)'
;MYGCLGFSNSRFYAKPLAELITLQGREILQSTVDLVQNALNLEVIYGDTDSIMIYSGLDDIEEANKIAAKVIQEVNKKYKCLEIDLDGLYKRMLLLKKKKYAALKLLFKDGTPYEVIERKGLDIVRRDWSLLAKELGDYCLTQILSGGSCEDVVESIHNSLMKVQEEMRNGQVPLEKYVTTKTLTKPPEAYPDAKNQPHVLVTQRLKQQGYSSGCSVGDTIPYIICYEQGGSSGSAGGIAQRARHPEELKGEQGTWLIDIDYYLSQQIHPVVSRLCASIQGTSPERLADCSGLDSSKFHHKSCEAFNDDSSSLLLSAANDEERYRGCEPLVLSCPSCSGTFDCPPVSKYICCLLESGMTTSVSTEESDFNFWRKLCCPKCSEDIKISPAMIANQVKRQAEMFVLMYYKGLLTCDDETCKHTTRSISLWLVGDSERGTVCPNYPRCNGRLLRKYTEADLYKQLSYFCHVFDTVSCIEKVLTNAVFV
;
A
#
# COMPACT_ATOMS: atom_id res chain seq x y z
N MET A 1 23.55 -8.19 -25.70
CA MET A 1 22.95 -8.12 -27.06
C MET A 1 21.48 -7.73 -27.05
N TYR A 2 20.62 -8.40 -26.27
CA TYR A 2 19.19 -8.05 -26.16
C TYR A 2 18.94 -6.53 -25.97
N GLY A 3 19.62 -5.90 -25.01
CA GLY A 3 19.49 -4.45 -24.76
C GLY A 3 19.82 -3.58 -25.97
N CYS A 4 20.72 -4.02 -26.86
CA CYS A 4 21.04 -3.29 -28.10
C CYS A 4 19.90 -3.38 -29.13
N LEU A 5 19.16 -4.49 -29.16
CA LEU A 5 18.02 -4.67 -30.06
C LEU A 5 16.77 -3.95 -29.55
N GLY A 6 16.58 -3.89 -28.23
CA GLY A 6 15.41 -3.28 -27.58
C GLY A 6 15.53 -1.78 -27.32
N PHE A 7 16.72 -1.20 -27.33
CA PHE A 7 16.92 0.23 -27.07
C PHE A 7 16.65 1.08 -28.31
N SER A 8 15.66 1.96 -28.25
CA SER A 8 15.21 2.78 -29.39
C SER A 8 16.30 3.66 -30.01
N ASN A 9 17.29 4.09 -29.23
CA ASN A 9 18.38 4.95 -29.71
C ASN A 9 19.63 4.13 -30.09
N SER A 10 19.55 2.80 -30.07
CA SER A 10 20.62 1.93 -30.54
C SER A 10 20.69 1.94 -32.06
N ARG A 11 21.90 1.94 -32.61
CA ARG A 11 22.13 1.76 -34.05
C ARG A 11 21.55 0.42 -34.58
N PHE A 12 21.47 -0.59 -33.72
CA PHE A 12 20.95 -1.93 -34.04
C PHE A 12 19.53 -2.15 -33.51
N TYR A 13 18.74 -1.10 -33.32
CA TYR A 13 17.37 -1.22 -32.84
C TYR A 13 16.52 -2.10 -33.78
N ALA A 14 15.93 -3.14 -33.22
CA ALA A 14 15.08 -4.09 -33.93
C ALA A 14 13.95 -4.55 -32.99
N LYS A 15 12.93 -3.71 -32.84
CA LYS A 15 11.78 -3.94 -31.95
C LYS A 15 11.16 -5.35 -32.10
N PRO A 16 10.89 -5.87 -33.31
CA PRO A 16 10.23 -7.17 -33.44
C PRO A 16 11.09 -8.33 -32.88
N LEU A 17 12.42 -8.23 -32.99
CA LEU A 17 13.32 -9.23 -32.43
C LEU A 17 13.34 -9.15 -30.89
N ALA A 18 13.37 -7.94 -30.33
CA ALA A 18 13.27 -7.76 -28.89
C ALA A 18 11.93 -8.28 -28.34
N GLU A 19 10.82 -7.99 -29.02
CA GLU A 19 9.48 -8.49 -28.68
C GLU A 19 9.44 -10.03 -28.69
N LEU A 20 9.95 -10.66 -29.76
CA LEU A 20 10.05 -12.11 -29.86
C LEU A 20 10.84 -12.72 -28.70
N ILE A 21 12.02 -12.15 -28.38
CA ILE A 21 12.84 -12.62 -27.24
C ILE A 21 12.07 -12.52 -25.93
N THR A 22 11.39 -11.38 -25.66
CA THR A 22 10.62 -11.22 -24.42
C THR A 22 9.39 -12.12 -24.35
N LEU A 23 8.74 -12.39 -25.49
CA LEU A 23 7.62 -13.33 -25.58
C LEU A 23 8.09 -14.74 -25.24
N GLN A 24 9.18 -15.20 -25.89
CA GLN A 24 9.78 -16.49 -25.61
C GLN A 24 10.20 -16.62 -24.14
N GLY A 25 10.77 -15.58 -23.53
CA GLY A 25 11.09 -15.58 -22.10
C GLY A 25 9.87 -15.82 -21.21
N ARG A 26 8.75 -15.11 -21.47
CA ARG A 26 7.50 -15.29 -20.72
C ARG A 26 6.87 -16.68 -20.93
N GLU A 27 6.85 -17.16 -22.17
CA GLU A 27 6.33 -18.49 -22.51
C GLU A 27 7.13 -19.60 -21.83
N ILE A 28 8.46 -19.49 -21.84
CA ILE A 28 9.35 -20.46 -21.19
C ILE A 28 9.17 -20.43 -19.68
N LEU A 29 9.07 -19.24 -19.08
CA LEU A 29 8.82 -19.09 -17.64
C LEU A 29 7.49 -19.76 -17.26
N GLN A 30 6.41 -19.47 -18.00
CA GLN A 30 5.10 -20.08 -17.74
C GLN A 30 5.12 -21.61 -17.94
N SER A 31 5.73 -22.11 -19.02
CA SER A 31 5.90 -23.55 -19.27
C SER A 31 6.71 -24.25 -18.17
N THR A 32 7.61 -23.52 -17.51
CA THR A 32 8.38 -24.02 -16.36
C THR A 32 7.51 -24.06 -15.12
N VAL A 33 6.74 -23.01 -14.84
CA VAL A 33 5.77 -22.97 -13.72
C VAL A 33 4.74 -24.10 -13.87
N ASP A 34 4.15 -24.27 -15.06
CA ASP A 34 3.15 -25.29 -15.33
C ASP A 34 3.72 -26.71 -15.15
N LEU A 35 4.98 -26.93 -15.52
CA LEU A 35 5.65 -28.22 -15.29
C LEU A 35 5.83 -28.49 -13.80
N VAL A 36 6.29 -27.49 -13.05
CA VAL A 36 6.54 -27.63 -11.61
C VAL A 36 5.23 -27.84 -10.85
N GLN A 37 4.19 -27.08 -11.16
CA GLN A 37 2.90 -27.17 -10.49
C GLN A 37 2.11 -28.42 -10.89
N ASN A 38 2.03 -28.75 -12.18
CA ASN A 38 1.12 -29.81 -12.64
C ASN A 38 1.78 -31.20 -12.75
N ALA A 39 3.07 -31.26 -13.13
CA ALA A 39 3.75 -32.55 -13.32
C ALA A 39 4.51 -33.00 -12.06
N LEU A 40 5.07 -32.04 -11.31
CA LEU A 40 5.82 -32.32 -10.08
C LEU A 40 5.00 -32.10 -8.80
N ASN A 41 3.80 -31.50 -8.90
CA ASN A 41 2.93 -31.16 -7.76
C ASN A 41 3.64 -30.34 -6.68
N LEU A 42 4.46 -29.37 -7.11
CA LEU A 42 5.20 -28.46 -6.23
C LEU A 42 4.61 -27.05 -6.32
N GLU A 43 4.62 -26.34 -5.20
CA GLU A 43 4.10 -24.97 -5.14
C GLU A 43 5.15 -23.95 -5.59
N VAL A 44 4.83 -23.16 -6.61
CA VAL A 44 5.64 -22.01 -7.04
C VAL A 44 5.14 -20.77 -6.32
N ILE A 45 5.97 -20.17 -5.48
CA ILE A 45 5.60 -19.02 -4.62
C ILE A 45 6.00 -17.67 -5.22
N TYR A 46 6.94 -17.66 -6.16
CA TYR A 46 7.41 -16.43 -6.81
C TYR A 46 8.06 -16.73 -8.16
N GLY A 47 7.99 -15.77 -9.08
CA GLY A 47 8.72 -15.80 -10.35
C GLY A 47 9.05 -14.39 -10.84
N ASP A 48 10.27 -14.18 -11.33
CA ASP A 48 10.71 -12.92 -11.93
C ASP A 48 11.64 -13.17 -13.11
N THR A 49 11.15 -12.90 -14.31
CA THR A 49 11.87 -12.88 -15.60
C THR A 49 12.54 -14.21 -15.98
N ASP A 50 13.58 -14.61 -15.26
CA ASP A 50 14.44 -15.77 -15.46
C ASP A 50 14.57 -16.66 -14.20
N SER A 51 13.84 -16.33 -13.14
CA SER A 51 13.87 -17.04 -11.86
C SER A 51 12.48 -17.53 -11.45
N ILE A 52 12.44 -18.70 -10.81
CA ILE A 52 11.27 -19.23 -10.10
C ILE A 52 11.69 -19.65 -8.69
N MET A 53 10.79 -19.49 -7.72
CA MET A 53 11.00 -19.93 -6.35
C MET A 53 9.94 -20.98 -6.01
N ILE A 54 10.41 -22.11 -5.51
CA ILE A 54 9.58 -23.28 -5.25
C ILE A 54 9.57 -23.52 -3.75
N TYR A 55 8.39 -23.64 -3.17
CA TYR A 55 8.23 -24.04 -1.77
C TYR A 55 8.33 -25.55 -1.66
N SER A 56 9.38 -26.04 -0.99
CA SER A 56 9.60 -27.48 -0.79
C SER A 56 8.69 -28.08 0.28
N GLY A 57 8.25 -27.28 1.27
CA GLY A 57 7.54 -27.77 2.45
C GLY A 57 8.39 -28.66 3.37
N LEU A 58 9.72 -28.67 3.19
CA LEU A 58 10.65 -29.54 3.91
C LEU A 58 11.68 -28.73 4.68
N ASP A 59 11.98 -29.18 5.90
CA ASP A 59 13.07 -28.64 6.71
C ASP A 59 14.43 -29.29 6.41
N ASP A 60 14.44 -30.47 5.79
CA ASP A 60 15.66 -31.17 5.41
C ASP A 60 16.27 -30.60 4.11
N ILE A 61 17.52 -30.16 4.23
CA ILE A 61 18.29 -29.55 3.15
C ILE A 61 18.63 -30.59 2.07
N GLU A 62 18.91 -31.84 2.45
CA GLU A 62 19.28 -32.87 1.48
C GLU A 62 18.08 -33.27 0.61
N GLU A 63 16.92 -33.46 1.21
CA GLU A 63 15.67 -33.69 0.48
C GLU A 63 15.28 -32.50 -0.40
N ALA A 64 15.41 -31.26 0.09
CA ALA A 64 15.17 -30.07 -0.72
C ALA A 64 16.10 -30.02 -1.95
N ASN A 65 17.38 -30.40 -1.81
CA ASN A 65 18.32 -30.49 -2.92
C ASN A 65 17.93 -31.59 -3.92
N LYS A 66 17.39 -32.73 -3.46
CA LYS A 66 16.88 -33.78 -4.37
C LYS A 66 15.68 -33.29 -5.18
N ILE A 67 14.78 -32.52 -4.58
CA ILE A 67 13.67 -31.87 -5.29
C ILE A 67 14.21 -30.90 -6.34
N ALA A 68 15.15 -30.03 -5.97
CA ALA A 68 15.77 -29.09 -6.91
C ALA A 68 16.43 -29.80 -8.09
N ALA A 69 17.22 -30.86 -7.84
CA ALA A 69 17.85 -31.65 -8.90
C ALA A 69 16.83 -32.29 -9.85
N LYS A 70 15.70 -32.79 -9.31
CA LYS A 70 14.61 -33.35 -10.11
C LYS A 70 13.96 -32.28 -11.00
N VAL A 71 13.69 -31.09 -10.44
CA VAL A 71 13.13 -29.96 -11.21
C VAL A 71 14.08 -29.56 -12.34
N ILE A 72 15.37 -29.35 -12.02
CA ILE A 72 16.40 -28.98 -13.00
C ILE A 72 16.47 -30.00 -14.13
N GLN A 73 16.47 -31.29 -13.80
CA GLN A 73 16.51 -32.36 -14.78
C GLN A 73 15.30 -32.34 -15.73
N GLU A 74 14.07 -32.19 -15.20
CA GLU A 74 12.86 -32.19 -16.02
C GLU A 74 12.75 -30.93 -16.89
N VAL A 75 13.18 -29.77 -16.39
CA VAL A 75 13.18 -28.52 -17.15
C VAL A 75 14.25 -28.55 -18.25
N ASN A 76 15.47 -28.97 -17.94
CA ASN A 76 16.58 -29.02 -18.91
C ASN A 76 16.35 -30.07 -20.01
N LYS A 77 15.52 -31.09 -19.79
CA LYS A 77 15.09 -32.02 -20.86
C LYS A 77 14.27 -31.34 -21.97
N LYS A 78 13.55 -30.26 -21.66
CA LYS A 78 12.70 -29.56 -22.64
C LYS A 78 13.50 -28.69 -23.62
N TYR A 79 14.69 -28.25 -23.24
CA TYR A 79 15.44 -27.23 -23.99
C TYR A 79 16.87 -27.69 -24.31
N LYS A 80 17.41 -27.25 -25.45
CA LYS A 80 18.76 -27.65 -25.89
C LYS A 80 19.86 -26.63 -25.60
N CYS A 81 19.49 -25.35 -25.56
CA CYS A 81 20.43 -24.23 -25.44
C CYS A 81 20.11 -23.32 -24.24
N LEU A 82 19.13 -23.71 -23.43
CA LEU A 82 18.72 -23.01 -22.23
C LEU A 82 18.72 -24.02 -21.09
N GLU A 83 19.38 -23.67 -20.00
CA GLU A 83 19.49 -24.48 -18.81
C GLU A 83 19.05 -23.67 -17.60
N ILE A 84 18.30 -24.29 -16.70
CA ILE A 84 18.03 -23.80 -15.36
C ILE A 84 19.02 -24.43 -14.39
N ASP A 85 19.40 -23.69 -13.35
CA ASP A 85 20.31 -24.14 -12.30
C ASP A 85 19.81 -23.67 -10.93
N LEU A 86 20.36 -24.24 -9.86
CA LEU A 86 20.04 -23.88 -8.48
C LEU A 86 20.85 -22.65 -8.05
N ASP A 87 20.20 -21.47 -7.99
CA ASP A 87 20.86 -20.24 -7.51
C ASP A 87 21.00 -20.19 -5.96
N GLY A 88 20.07 -20.80 -5.23
CA GLY A 88 20.10 -20.77 -3.78
C GLY A 88 18.97 -21.53 -3.11
N LEU A 89 19.24 -21.92 -1.86
CA LEU A 89 18.24 -22.43 -0.93
C LEU A 89 17.93 -21.36 0.11
N TYR A 90 16.65 -21.16 0.39
CA TYR A 90 16.18 -20.19 1.37
C TYR A 90 15.44 -20.93 2.48
N LYS A 91 15.89 -20.76 3.72
CA LYS A 91 15.28 -21.37 4.89
C LYS A 91 13.98 -20.66 5.28
N ARG A 92 13.95 -19.34 5.14
CA ARG A 92 12.79 -18.48 5.42
C ARG A 92 12.76 -17.33 4.42
N MET A 93 11.56 -16.89 4.09
CA MET A 93 11.36 -15.83 3.11
C MET A 93 10.20 -14.92 3.52
N LEU A 94 10.42 -13.62 3.39
CA LEU A 94 9.40 -12.58 3.50
C LEU A 94 9.20 -11.96 2.10
N LEU A 95 8.11 -12.34 1.45
CA LEU A 95 7.65 -11.77 0.19
C LEU A 95 6.72 -10.59 0.46
N LEU A 96 7.12 -9.37 0.10
CA LEU A 96 6.31 -8.17 0.32
C LEU A 96 5.57 -7.74 -0.95
N LYS A 97 6.31 -7.47 -2.02
CA LYS A 97 5.79 -7.05 -3.33
C LYS A 97 6.70 -7.57 -4.44
N LYS A 98 6.26 -7.43 -5.70
CA LYS A 98 7.10 -7.66 -6.89
C LYS A 98 8.47 -6.98 -6.71
N LYS A 99 9.56 -7.75 -6.87
CA LYS A 99 10.96 -7.31 -6.71
C LYS A 99 11.34 -6.77 -5.33
N LYS A 100 10.53 -7.06 -4.29
CA LYS A 100 10.75 -6.64 -2.91
C LYS A 100 10.61 -7.82 -1.96
N TYR A 101 11.74 -8.38 -1.56
CA TYR A 101 11.76 -9.52 -0.65
C TYR A 101 12.99 -9.53 0.25
N ALA A 102 12.87 -10.27 1.34
CA ALA A 102 13.96 -10.63 2.21
C ALA A 102 13.96 -12.14 2.40
N ALA A 103 15.13 -12.77 2.44
CA ALA A 103 15.21 -14.21 2.64
C ALA A 103 16.46 -14.59 3.41
N LEU A 104 16.37 -15.68 4.17
CA LEU A 104 17.50 -16.28 4.86
C LEU A 104 18.12 -17.33 3.93
N LYS A 105 19.15 -16.92 3.16
CA LYS A 105 19.85 -17.76 2.19
C LYS A 105 20.83 -18.69 2.91
N LEU A 106 20.80 -19.96 2.57
CA LEU A 106 21.75 -20.96 3.02
C LEU A 106 22.95 -20.99 2.08
N LEU A 107 24.14 -20.82 2.64
CA LEU A 107 25.41 -20.95 1.94
C LEU A 107 26.24 -22.04 2.61
N PHE A 108 27.10 -22.69 1.84
CA PHE A 108 27.96 -23.76 2.36
C PHE A 108 29.41 -23.29 2.34
N LYS A 109 30.07 -23.37 3.50
CA LYS A 109 31.51 -23.16 3.61
C LYS A 109 32.12 -24.42 4.22
N ASP A 110 33.01 -25.06 3.47
CA ASP A 110 33.69 -26.31 3.90
C ASP A 110 32.70 -27.41 4.34
N GLY A 111 31.55 -27.51 3.67
CA GLY A 111 30.48 -28.47 3.98
C GLY A 111 29.57 -28.08 5.16
N THR A 112 29.85 -26.97 5.85
CA THR A 112 28.98 -26.47 6.93
C THR A 112 28.02 -25.41 6.39
N PRO A 113 26.69 -25.56 6.59
CA PRO A 113 25.74 -24.54 6.20
C PRO A 113 25.84 -23.33 7.14
N TYR A 114 25.86 -22.13 6.58
CA TYR A 114 25.72 -20.88 7.29
C TYR A 114 24.65 -20.00 6.64
N GLU A 115 24.00 -19.18 7.46
CA GLU A 115 22.82 -18.40 7.07
C GLU A 115 23.23 -16.94 6.78
N VAL A 116 22.76 -16.40 5.66
CA VAL A 116 22.94 -15.01 5.28
C VAL A 116 21.60 -14.40 4.90
N ILE A 117 21.29 -13.23 5.45
CA ILE A 117 20.08 -12.49 5.09
C ILE A 117 20.31 -11.80 3.74
N GLU A 118 19.59 -12.23 2.71
CA GLU A 118 19.51 -11.56 1.42
C GLU A 118 18.36 -10.54 1.42
N ARG A 119 18.62 -9.34 0.91
CA ARG A 119 17.67 -8.22 0.86
C ARG A 119 17.60 -7.69 -0.57
N LYS A 120 16.42 -7.71 -1.19
CA LYS A 120 16.21 -7.19 -2.55
C LYS A 120 15.08 -6.17 -2.54
N GLY A 121 15.35 -4.97 -3.05
CA GLY A 121 14.34 -3.91 -3.21
C GLY A 121 13.72 -3.34 -1.93
N LEU A 122 14.22 -3.72 -0.75
CA LEU A 122 13.77 -3.21 0.54
C LEU A 122 14.28 -1.80 0.80
N ASP A 123 13.55 -1.05 1.62
CA ASP A 123 13.90 0.33 1.96
C ASP A 123 15.23 0.45 2.68
N ILE A 124 15.57 -0.55 3.51
CA ILE A 124 16.83 -0.59 4.26
C ILE A 124 18.06 -0.56 3.34
N VAL A 125 17.92 -1.05 2.10
CA VAL A 125 18.99 -1.05 1.09
C VAL A 125 19.16 0.34 0.45
N ARG A 126 18.16 1.23 0.55
CA ARG A 126 18.22 2.55 -0.06
C ARG A 126 19.06 3.52 0.77
N ARG A 127 19.72 4.47 0.11
CA ARG A 127 20.65 5.41 0.75
C ARG A 127 19.98 6.61 1.43
N ASP A 128 18.72 6.85 1.10
CA ASP A 128 17.90 7.99 1.53
C ASP A 128 17.18 7.80 2.87
N TRP A 129 17.39 6.67 3.55
CA TRP A 129 16.95 6.45 4.94
C TRP A 129 18.09 6.70 5.92
N SER A 130 17.75 7.25 7.08
CA SER A 130 18.71 7.42 8.18
C SER A 130 19.31 6.10 8.63
N LEU A 131 20.52 6.14 9.18
CA LEU A 131 21.17 4.94 9.71
C LEU A 131 20.32 4.29 10.81
N LEU A 132 19.65 5.09 11.66
CA LEU A 132 18.74 4.59 12.68
C LEU A 132 17.58 3.78 12.09
N ALA A 133 16.94 4.27 11.02
CA ALA A 133 15.85 3.55 10.36
C ALA A 133 16.33 2.24 9.72
N LYS A 134 17.57 2.20 9.23
CA LYS A 134 18.19 0.98 8.69
C LYS A 134 18.49 -0.03 9.78
N GLU A 135 19.10 0.39 10.88
CA GLU A 135 19.43 -0.48 12.02
C GLU A 135 18.16 -1.12 12.60
N LEU A 136 17.13 -0.30 12.81
CA LEU A 136 15.84 -0.79 13.33
C LEU A 136 15.11 -1.68 12.32
N GLY A 137 15.14 -1.33 11.04
CA GLY A 137 14.60 -2.17 9.98
C GLY A 137 15.31 -3.53 9.89
N ASP A 138 16.64 -3.55 10.01
CA ASP A 138 17.46 -4.76 10.02
C ASP A 138 17.19 -5.61 11.27
N TYR A 139 16.99 -4.97 12.43
CA TYR A 139 16.57 -5.67 13.64
C TYR A 139 15.20 -6.34 13.44
N CYS A 140 14.21 -5.59 12.96
CA CYS A 140 12.87 -6.14 12.68
C CYS A 140 12.97 -7.31 11.70
N LEU A 141 13.73 -7.15 10.62
CA LEU A 141 13.92 -8.20 9.63
C LEU A 141 14.59 -9.46 10.22
N THR A 142 15.58 -9.28 11.09
CA THR A 142 16.25 -10.38 11.78
C THR A 142 15.28 -11.12 12.70
N GLN A 143 14.42 -10.39 13.44
CA GLN A 143 13.39 -11.02 14.27
C GLN A 143 12.37 -11.79 13.42
N ILE A 144 11.91 -11.21 12.31
CA ILE A 144 10.97 -11.88 11.39
C ILE A 144 11.56 -13.17 10.81
N LEU A 145 12.85 -13.17 10.46
CA LEU A 145 13.54 -14.33 9.90
C LEU A 145 14.15 -15.27 10.96
N SER A 146 14.00 -14.97 12.26
CA SER A 146 14.59 -15.76 13.36
C SER A 146 13.93 -17.13 13.51
N GLY A 147 12.63 -17.23 13.18
CA GLY A 147 11.80 -18.41 13.41
C GLY A 147 11.23 -18.55 14.82
N GLY A 148 11.23 -17.47 15.61
CA GLY A 148 10.45 -17.41 16.85
C GLY A 148 8.94 -17.50 16.59
N SER A 149 8.15 -17.64 17.67
CA SER A 149 6.69 -17.60 17.53
C SER A 149 6.25 -16.22 17.02
N CYS A 150 5.09 -16.15 16.36
CA CYS A 150 4.58 -14.87 15.87
C CYS A 150 4.41 -13.87 17.01
N GLU A 151 3.98 -14.32 18.19
CA GLU A 151 3.80 -13.47 19.37
C GLU A 151 5.14 -12.90 19.86
N ASP A 152 6.16 -13.74 19.99
CA ASP A 152 7.49 -13.31 20.44
C ASP A 152 8.14 -12.30 19.48
N VAL A 153 7.98 -12.52 18.17
CA VAL A 153 8.51 -11.63 17.13
C VAL A 153 7.81 -10.28 17.20
N VAL A 154 6.49 -10.27 17.30
CA VAL A 154 5.68 -9.05 17.38
C VAL A 154 6.02 -8.26 18.65
N GLU A 155 6.12 -8.93 19.79
CA GLU A 155 6.49 -8.32 21.05
C GLU A 155 7.90 -7.73 21.00
N SER A 156 8.87 -8.46 20.43
CA SER A 156 10.26 -7.99 20.28
C SER A 156 10.34 -6.73 19.41
N ILE A 157 9.57 -6.67 18.31
CA ILE A 157 9.51 -5.50 17.43
C ILE A 157 8.90 -4.30 18.17
N HIS A 158 7.77 -4.49 18.87
CA HIS A 158 7.12 -3.43 19.63
C HIS A 158 8.01 -2.88 20.75
N ASN A 159 8.66 -3.77 21.51
CA ASN A 159 9.58 -3.40 22.59
C ASN A 159 10.80 -2.63 22.06
N SER A 160 11.33 -3.03 20.90
CA SER A 160 12.42 -2.32 20.25
C SER A 160 12.01 -0.91 19.80
N LEU A 161 10.82 -0.75 19.23
CA LEU A 161 10.27 0.55 18.84
C LEU A 161 10.12 1.49 20.04
N MET A 162 9.51 1.01 21.14
CA MET A 162 9.32 1.80 22.36
C MET A 162 10.68 2.23 22.94
N LYS A 163 11.63 1.31 23.02
CA LYS A 163 12.98 1.59 23.50
C LYS A 163 13.70 2.66 22.66
N VAL A 164 13.71 2.50 21.34
CA VAL A 164 14.34 3.48 20.43
C VAL A 164 13.68 4.84 20.56
N GLN A 165 12.35 4.89 20.66
CA GLN A 165 11.62 6.13 20.84
C GLN A 165 11.97 6.83 22.17
N GLU A 166 12.10 6.10 23.27
CA GLU A 166 12.55 6.64 24.55
C GLU A 166 13.99 7.15 24.48
N GLU A 167 14.91 6.38 23.90
CA GLU A 167 16.31 6.77 23.70
C GLU A 167 16.43 8.05 22.86
N MET A 168 15.62 8.17 21.80
CA MET A 168 15.56 9.38 20.96
C MET A 168 15.09 10.59 21.76
N ARG A 169 13.98 10.47 22.52
CA ARG A 169 13.41 11.56 23.33
C ARG A 169 14.32 11.96 24.49
N ASN A 170 15.07 11.02 25.04
CA ASN A 170 16.05 11.27 26.10
C ASN A 170 17.40 11.80 25.56
N GLY A 171 17.57 11.94 24.24
CA GLY A 171 18.80 12.44 23.62
C GLY A 171 19.99 11.47 23.73
N GLN A 172 19.73 10.18 23.91
CA GLN A 172 20.77 9.13 24.07
C GLN A 172 21.30 8.61 22.73
N VAL A 173 20.60 8.91 21.62
CA VAL A 173 20.98 8.47 20.27
C VAL A 173 22.04 9.42 19.68
N PRO A 174 23.19 8.90 19.20
CA PRO A 174 24.24 9.74 18.64
C PRO A 174 23.84 10.40 17.32
N LEU A 175 24.39 11.58 17.04
CA LEU A 175 24.09 12.40 15.86
C LEU A 175 24.27 11.64 14.55
N GLU A 176 25.28 10.77 14.45
CA GLU A 176 25.58 9.99 13.24
C GLU A 176 24.41 9.10 12.81
N LYS A 177 23.59 8.62 13.75
CA LYS A 177 22.45 7.75 13.44
C LYS A 177 21.31 8.49 12.73
N TYR A 178 21.24 9.81 12.85
CA TYR A 178 20.23 10.65 12.18
C TYR A 178 20.64 11.07 10.77
N VAL A 179 21.90 10.85 10.38
CA VAL A 179 22.42 11.31 9.09
C VAL A 179 21.71 10.61 7.94
N THR A 180 21.18 11.41 7.01
CA THR A 180 20.62 10.95 5.74
C THR A 180 21.49 11.46 4.60
N THR A 181 21.67 10.66 3.55
CA THR A 181 22.57 11.01 2.43
C THR A 181 21.83 11.06 1.11
N LYS A 182 22.16 12.03 0.26
CA LYS A 182 21.64 12.10 -1.11
C LYS A 182 22.67 12.67 -2.09
N THR A 183 22.78 12.04 -3.26
CA THR A 183 23.74 12.42 -4.30
C THR A 183 23.21 13.54 -5.17
N LEU A 184 24.06 14.53 -5.46
CA LEU A 184 23.76 15.60 -6.41
C LEU A 184 23.92 15.09 -7.84
N THR A 185 22.86 15.19 -8.63
CA THR A 185 22.83 14.81 -10.06
C THR A 185 23.00 16.00 -10.99
N LYS A 186 22.79 17.22 -10.48
CA LYS A 186 22.92 18.49 -11.19
C LYS A 186 23.64 19.49 -10.30
N PRO A 187 24.18 20.59 -10.85
CA PRO A 187 24.69 21.66 -10.01
C PRO A 187 23.54 22.25 -9.17
N PRO A 188 23.78 22.66 -7.91
CA PRO A 188 22.74 23.14 -6.99
C PRO A 188 21.86 24.26 -7.53
N GLU A 189 22.38 25.07 -8.45
CA GLU A 189 21.71 26.23 -9.06
C GLU A 189 20.77 25.80 -10.21
N ALA A 190 21.01 24.65 -10.83
CA ALA A 190 20.21 24.12 -11.94
C ALA A 190 19.04 23.23 -11.50
N TYR A 191 18.82 23.09 -10.19
CA TYR A 191 17.65 22.41 -9.67
C TYR A 191 16.42 23.33 -9.76
N PRO A 192 15.39 22.99 -10.59
CA PRO A 192 14.17 23.81 -10.71
C PRO A 192 13.38 23.86 -9.40
N ASP A 193 13.71 22.97 -8.48
CA ASP A 193 12.95 22.64 -7.30
C ASP A 193 13.89 22.62 -6.07
N ALA A 194 14.86 23.54 -6.01
CA ALA A 194 15.84 23.59 -4.92
C ALA A 194 15.16 23.74 -3.53
N LYS A 195 14.09 24.53 -3.44
CA LYS A 195 13.44 24.91 -2.17
C LYS A 195 12.84 23.77 -1.36
N ASN A 196 12.44 22.65 -1.99
CA ASN A 196 11.94 21.47 -1.26
C ASN A 196 12.91 20.27 -1.35
N GLN A 197 14.18 20.50 -1.67
CA GLN A 197 15.21 19.46 -1.70
C GLN A 197 16.24 19.69 -0.57
N PRO A 198 16.21 18.92 0.53
CA PRO A 198 17.09 19.09 1.68
C PRO A 198 18.58 19.20 1.32
N HIS A 199 19.10 18.18 0.63
CA HIS A 199 20.49 18.14 0.15
C HIS A 199 20.90 19.35 -0.69
N VAL A 200 20.02 19.88 -1.56
CA VAL A 200 20.34 21.03 -2.41
C VAL A 200 20.47 22.31 -1.58
N LEU A 201 19.54 22.55 -0.65
CA LEU A 201 19.60 23.73 0.22
C LEU A 201 20.80 23.70 1.16
N VAL A 202 21.15 22.52 1.68
CA VAL A 202 22.36 22.34 2.49
C VAL A 202 23.60 22.67 1.66
N THR A 203 23.72 22.14 0.44
CA THR A 203 24.84 22.47 -0.44
C THR A 203 24.90 23.96 -0.79
N GLN A 204 23.77 24.61 -1.09
CA GLN A 204 23.74 26.05 -1.36
C GLN A 204 24.23 26.87 -0.16
N ARG A 205 23.86 26.47 1.07
CA ARG A 205 24.32 27.12 2.30
C ARG A 205 25.82 26.92 2.54
N LEU A 206 26.31 25.70 2.36
CA LEU A 206 27.74 25.39 2.49
C LEU A 206 28.58 26.20 1.48
N LYS A 207 28.11 26.34 0.24
CA LYS A 207 28.75 27.21 -0.77
C LYS A 207 28.78 28.68 -0.33
N GLN A 208 27.70 29.20 0.23
CA GLN A 208 27.63 30.57 0.75
C GLN A 208 28.60 30.80 1.92
N GLN A 209 28.86 29.77 2.72
CA GLN A 209 29.83 29.77 3.81
C GLN A 209 31.29 29.58 3.33
N GLY A 210 31.52 29.42 2.02
CA GLY A 210 32.86 29.29 1.43
C GLY A 210 33.36 27.84 1.29
N TYR A 211 32.56 26.84 1.65
CA TYR A 211 32.92 25.43 1.46
C TYR A 211 32.77 25.02 -0.01
N SER A 212 33.88 24.64 -0.64
CA SER A 212 33.92 24.21 -2.04
C SER A 212 34.13 22.69 -2.21
N SER A 213 34.65 22.01 -1.18
CA SER A 213 34.85 20.55 -1.18
C SER A 213 33.53 19.82 -0.90
N GLY A 214 33.17 18.85 -1.74
CA GLY A 214 31.96 18.03 -1.55
C GLY A 214 30.65 18.67 -2.04
N CYS A 215 30.71 19.74 -2.84
CA CYS A 215 29.55 20.47 -3.37
C CYS A 215 29.41 20.37 -4.90
N SER A 216 30.05 19.37 -5.53
CA SER A 216 30.06 19.15 -6.98
C SER A 216 29.03 18.10 -7.41
N VAL A 217 28.77 18.04 -8.72
CA VAL A 217 27.89 17.00 -9.29
C VAL A 217 28.54 15.63 -9.09
N GLY A 218 27.78 14.67 -8.57
CA GLY A 218 28.25 13.34 -8.17
C GLY A 218 28.56 13.21 -6.68
N ASP A 219 28.70 14.32 -5.96
CA ASP A 219 28.99 14.28 -4.52
C ASP A 219 27.75 13.88 -3.72
N THR A 220 28.00 13.20 -2.60
CA THR A 220 26.96 12.74 -1.67
C THR A 220 26.90 13.66 -0.46
N ILE A 221 25.74 14.30 -0.28
CA ILE A 221 25.54 15.33 0.73
C ILE A 221 24.84 14.71 1.94
N PRO A 222 25.46 14.72 3.14
CA PRO A 222 24.81 14.32 4.37
C PRO A 222 24.00 15.49 4.95
N TYR A 223 22.84 15.19 5.51
CA TYR A 223 22.00 16.18 6.19
C TYR A 223 21.18 15.54 7.32
N ILE A 224 20.78 16.38 8.27
CA ILE A 224 19.92 16.05 9.41
C ILE A 224 18.78 17.06 9.45
N ILE A 225 17.57 16.59 9.78
CA ILE A 225 16.38 17.46 9.89
C ILE A 225 16.24 17.96 11.33
N CYS A 226 16.19 19.28 11.48
CA CYS A 226 16.20 19.96 12.77
C CYS A 226 15.01 20.94 12.90
N TYR A 227 14.85 21.54 14.07
CA TYR A 227 14.01 22.72 14.29
C TYR A 227 14.75 23.70 15.20
N GLU A 228 14.34 24.96 15.15
CA GLU A 228 14.98 26.06 15.90
C GLU A 228 14.49 26.06 17.36
N GLN A 229 15.38 26.34 18.32
CA GLN A 229 15.00 26.51 19.72
C GLN A 229 13.94 27.61 19.88
N GLY A 230 12.75 27.25 20.39
CA GLY A 230 11.60 28.16 20.53
C GLY A 230 10.52 27.99 19.45
N GLY A 231 10.79 27.23 18.38
CA GLY A 231 9.77 26.71 17.47
C GLY A 231 9.23 25.37 17.95
N SER A 232 7.94 25.11 17.74
CA SER A 232 7.34 23.78 17.95
C SER A 232 7.75 22.80 16.85
N SER A 233 7.86 21.49 17.19
CA SER A 233 7.89 20.39 16.21
C SER A 233 6.74 20.59 15.22
N GLY A 234 7.07 21.03 14.00
CA GLY A 234 6.08 21.31 12.94
C GLY A 234 5.78 22.79 12.63
N SER A 235 6.51 23.78 13.17
CA SER A 235 6.27 25.21 12.88
C SER A 235 7.10 25.80 11.72
N ALA A 236 6.38 26.53 10.86
CA ALA A 236 6.69 27.54 9.84
C ALA A 236 7.59 27.24 8.61
N GLY A 237 8.48 26.25 8.62
CA GLY A 237 9.42 25.99 7.51
C GLY A 237 9.20 24.66 6.78
N GLY A 238 9.35 24.64 5.45
CA GLY A 238 9.36 23.38 4.68
C GLY A 238 10.52 22.46 5.11
N ILE A 239 10.36 21.13 5.06
CA ILE A 239 11.34 20.13 5.55
C ILE A 239 12.77 20.42 5.04
N ALA A 240 12.90 20.85 3.79
CA ALA A 240 14.20 21.17 3.22
C ALA A 240 14.89 22.39 3.86
N GLN A 241 14.14 23.40 4.31
CA GLN A 241 14.69 24.57 5.01
C GLN A 241 15.23 24.20 6.39
N ARG A 242 14.69 23.13 6.98
CA ARG A 242 15.05 22.57 8.27
C ARG A 242 16.25 21.62 8.22
N ALA A 243 16.75 21.33 7.03
CA ALA A 243 17.92 20.47 6.84
C ALA A 243 19.23 21.21 7.10
N ARG A 244 20.13 20.58 7.85
CA ARG A 244 21.46 21.08 8.22
C ARG A 244 22.52 20.02 7.95
N HIS A 245 23.73 20.43 7.56
CA HIS A 245 24.88 19.54 7.49
C HIS A 245 25.29 19.10 8.91
N PRO A 246 25.78 17.86 9.13
CA PRO A 246 26.20 17.41 10.45
C PRO A 246 27.31 18.27 11.08
N GLU A 247 28.17 18.90 10.26
CA GLU A 247 29.22 19.79 10.76
C GLU A 247 28.68 21.15 11.22
N GLU A 248 27.61 21.67 10.60
CA GLU A 248 26.91 22.88 11.06
C GLU A 248 26.41 22.69 12.50
N LEU A 249 25.86 21.51 12.79
CA LEU A 249 25.34 21.16 14.13
C LEU A 249 26.44 20.96 15.18
N LYS A 250 27.65 20.57 14.76
CA LYS A 250 28.80 20.46 15.68
C LYS A 250 29.36 21.84 16.06
N GLY A 251 29.29 22.81 15.15
CA GLY A 251 29.78 24.18 15.36
C GLY A 251 28.77 25.11 16.07
N GLU A 252 27.48 25.00 15.75
CA GLU A 252 26.40 25.82 16.31
C GLU A 252 25.71 25.12 17.51
N GLN A 253 26.48 24.73 18.53
CA GLN A 253 25.93 24.03 19.69
C GLN A 253 24.88 24.88 20.42
N GLY A 254 23.61 24.46 20.32
CA GLY A 254 22.49 25.00 21.12
C GLY A 254 21.35 25.65 20.32
N THR A 255 21.57 26.08 19.08
CA THR A 255 20.53 26.80 18.30
C THR A 255 19.50 25.86 17.67
N TRP A 256 19.95 24.68 17.25
CA TRP A 256 19.13 23.70 16.51
C TRP A 256 18.97 22.41 17.30
N LEU A 257 17.73 21.92 17.37
CA LEU A 257 17.38 20.62 17.96
C LEU A 257 16.95 19.65 16.87
N ILE A 258 17.21 18.36 17.07
CA ILE A 258 16.83 17.31 16.11
C ILE A 258 15.30 17.14 16.15
N ASP A 259 14.66 17.10 14.98
CA ASP A 259 13.22 16.84 14.87
C ASP A 259 12.92 15.34 15.02
N ILE A 260 12.77 14.89 16.27
CA ILE A 260 12.51 13.49 16.61
C ILE A 260 11.20 13.01 15.97
N ASP A 261 10.16 13.85 15.95
CA ASP A 261 8.84 13.49 15.40
C ASP A 261 8.93 13.23 13.89
N TYR A 262 9.76 13.98 13.17
CA TYR A 262 10.07 13.71 11.77
C TYR A 262 10.73 12.33 11.60
N TYR A 263 11.74 12.00 12.40
CA TYR A 263 12.41 10.70 12.27
C TYR A 263 11.48 9.53 12.65
N LEU A 264 10.67 9.67 13.69
CA LEU A 264 9.70 8.64 14.07
C LEU A 264 8.65 8.44 12.95
N SER A 265 8.03 9.52 12.46
CA SER A 265 6.92 9.44 11.50
C SER A 265 7.33 9.23 10.04
N GLN A 266 8.43 9.85 9.59
CA GLN A 266 8.83 9.89 8.18
C GLN A 266 10.05 9.00 7.87
N GLN A 267 10.77 8.51 8.87
CA GLN A 267 11.94 7.64 8.68
C GLN A 267 11.72 6.23 9.23
N ILE A 268 11.35 6.11 10.51
CA ILE A 268 11.23 4.81 11.17
C ILE A 268 9.91 4.12 10.82
N HIS A 269 8.78 4.80 11.04
CA HIS A 269 7.45 4.23 10.89
C HIS A 269 7.21 3.61 9.50
N PRO A 270 7.53 4.29 8.37
CA PRO A 270 7.24 3.72 7.06
C PRO A 270 8.06 2.47 6.75
N VAL A 271 9.30 2.37 7.25
CA VAL A 271 10.17 1.19 7.06
C VAL A 271 9.60 0.00 7.83
N VAL A 272 9.26 0.19 9.09
CA VAL A 272 8.78 -0.89 9.97
C VAL A 272 7.37 -1.32 9.58
N SER A 273 6.48 -0.36 9.30
CA SER A 273 5.11 -0.62 8.82
C SER A 273 5.11 -1.50 7.57
N ARG A 274 5.97 -1.20 6.57
CA ARG A 274 6.06 -2.01 5.35
C ARG A 274 6.62 -3.42 5.56
N LEU A 275 7.53 -3.62 6.52
CA LEU A 275 8.03 -4.95 6.86
C LEU A 275 6.98 -5.79 7.61
N CYS A 276 6.19 -5.15 8.47
CA CYS A 276 5.21 -5.83 9.30
C CYS A 276 3.83 -5.93 8.66
N ALA A 277 3.60 -5.33 7.48
CA ALA A 277 2.29 -5.27 6.83
C ALA A 277 1.62 -6.64 6.61
N SER A 278 2.40 -7.71 6.44
CA SER A 278 1.91 -9.08 6.26
C SER A 278 1.90 -9.93 7.54
N ILE A 279 2.29 -9.35 8.69
CA ILE A 279 2.44 -10.07 9.95
C ILE A 279 1.17 -9.88 10.79
N GLN A 280 0.51 -11.00 11.09
CA GLN A 280 -0.68 -11.02 11.94
C GLN A 280 -0.33 -10.53 13.35
N GLY A 281 -1.18 -9.66 13.92
CA GLY A 281 -0.99 -9.09 15.26
C GLY A 281 -0.30 -7.72 15.29
N THR A 282 0.25 -7.26 14.17
CA THR A 282 0.70 -5.87 13.97
C THR A 282 -0.25 -5.09 13.08
N SER A 283 -0.39 -3.81 13.36
CA SER A 283 -1.10 -2.88 12.48
C SER A 283 -0.33 -1.56 12.42
N PRO A 284 -0.45 -0.76 11.35
CA PRO A 284 0.17 0.55 11.28
C PRO A 284 -0.19 1.43 12.48
N GLU A 285 -1.42 1.34 12.99
CA GLU A 285 -1.86 2.07 14.16
C GLU A 285 -1.10 1.64 15.42
N ARG A 286 -1.00 0.33 15.65
CA ARG A 286 -0.28 -0.22 16.81
C ARG A 286 1.21 0.14 16.77
N LEU A 287 1.82 0.12 15.58
CA LEU A 287 3.22 0.53 15.40
C LEU A 287 3.41 2.04 15.62
N ALA A 288 2.43 2.86 15.25
CA ALA A 288 2.43 4.30 15.53
C ALA A 288 2.31 4.56 17.04
N ASP A 289 1.44 3.85 17.74
CA ASP A 289 1.28 3.94 19.20
C ASP A 289 2.58 3.55 19.92
N CYS A 290 3.24 2.45 19.52
CA CYS A 290 4.54 2.05 20.05
C CYS A 290 5.66 3.06 19.77
N SER A 291 5.50 3.89 18.74
CA SER A 291 6.44 4.98 18.41
C SER A 291 6.05 6.31 19.06
N GLY A 292 5.02 6.33 19.92
CA GLY A 292 4.52 7.54 20.58
C GLY A 292 3.94 8.58 19.60
N LEU A 293 3.48 8.12 18.43
CA LEU A 293 2.81 8.93 17.41
C LEU A 293 1.29 8.84 17.57
N ASP A 294 0.57 9.81 17.01
CA ASP A 294 -0.90 9.84 17.05
C ASP A 294 -1.49 8.82 16.07
N SER A 295 -2.01 7.70 16.59
CA SER A 295 -2.62 6.59 15.83
C SER A 295 -3.76 7.04 14.90
N SER A 296 -4.47 8.12 15.24
CA SER A 296 -5.58 8.61 14.41
C SER A 296 -5.12 9.06 13.01
N LYS A 297 -3.86 9.47 12.86
CA LYS A 297 -3.26 9.90 11.59
C LYS A 297 -2.85 8.75 10.67
N PHE A 298 -2.84 7.53 11.20
CA PHE A 298 -2.45 6.30 10.53
C PHE A 298 -3.64 5.36 10.26
N HIS A 299 -4.88 5.82 10.53
CA HIS A 299 -6.10 5.17 10.04
C HIS A 299 -6.15 5.22 8.51
N HIS A 300 -5.52 4.24 7.86
CA HIS A 300 -5.77 3.93 6.46
C HIS A 300 -6.21 2.48 6.36
N LYS A 301 -7.33 2.27 5.64
CA LYS A 301 -7.93 0.96 5.32
C LYS A 301 -6.86 -0.14 5.25
N SER A 302 -6.82 -0.98 6.28
CA SER A 302 -6.12 -2.25 6.21
C SER A 302 -6.65 -3.06 5.03
N CYS A 303 -5.73 -3.66 4.26
CA CYS A 303 -5.96 -4.66 3.22
C CYS A 303 -6.67 -4.25 1.92
N GLU A 304 -5.94 -3.61 0.99
CA GLU A 304 -6.14 -3.83 -0.46
C GLU A 304 -4.81 -4.01 -1.24
N ALA A 305 -3.67 -4.16 -0.56
CA ALA A 305 -2.37 -4.32 -1.24
C ALA A 305 -2.04 -5.76 -1.69
N PHE A 306 -2.97 -6.71 -1.54
CA PHE A 306 -2.80 -8.13 -1.91
C PHE A 306 -3.77 -8.65 -2.97
N ASN A 307 -4.36 -7.77 -3.78
CA ASN A 307 -5.22 -8.20 -4.87
C ASN A 307 -4.79 -7.55 -6.19
N ASP A 308 -3.61 -7.97 -6.66
CA ASP A 308 -3.26 -7.90 -8.07
C ASP A 308 -4.06 -9.05 -8.74
N ASP A 309 -4.99 -8.71 -9.62
CA ASP A 309 -5.77 -9.60 -10.51
C ASP A 309 -6.77 -10.59 -9.88
N SER A 310 -8.02 -10.15 -9.58
CA SER A 310 -9.31 -10.89 -9.74
C SER A 310 -10.47 -10.48 -8.83
N SER A 311 -10.35 -9.43 -8.00
CA SER A 311 -11.35 -9.16 -6.94
C SER A 311 -12.69 -8.60 -7.43
N SER A 312 -12.80 -8.15 -8.67
CA SER A 312 -14.09 -7.73 -9.23
C SER A 312 -15.08 -8.90 -9.36
N LEU A 313 -14.59 -10.15 -9.36
CA LEU A 313 -15.41 -11.35 -9.47
C LEU A 313 -15.89 -11.92 -8.12
N LEU A 314 -15.33 -11.49 -6.98
CA LEU A 314 -15.66 -12.03 -5.65
C LEU A 314 -16.66 -11.19 -4.84
N LEU A 315 -17.13 -10.06 -5.37
CA LEU A 315 -18.19 -9.25 -4.73
C LEU A 315 -19.57 -9.94 -4.69
N SER A 316 -19.72 -11.08 -5.38
CA SER A 316 -20.95 -11.88 -5.37
C SER A 316 -21.07 -12.83 -4.19
N ALA A 317 -19.99 -13.12 -3.45
CA ALA A 317 -19.95 -14.13 -2.39
C ALA A 317 -19.94 -13.58 -0.95
N ALA A 318 -19.85 -12.25 -0.77
CA ALA A 318 -19.86 -11.61 0.54
C ALA A 318 -21.30 -11.32 1.02
N ASN A 319 -21.56 -11.45 2.32
CA ASN A 319 -22.82 -11.03 2.94
C ASN A 319 -23.09 -9.54 2.64
N ASP A 320 -24.36 -9.15 2.46
CA ASP A 320 -24.73 -7.78 2.05
C ASP A 320 -24.15 -6.70 2.98
N GLU A 321 -24.05 -6.97 4.29
CA GLU A 321 -23.45 -6.07 5.28
C GLU A 321 -21.94 -5.84 5.06
N GLU A 322 -21.21 -6.88 4.66
CA GLU A 322 -19.78 -6.78 4.34
C GLU A 322 -19.59 -6.15 2.95
N ARG A 323 -20.45 -6.52 2.01
CA ARG A 323 -20.44 -6.01 0.63
C ARG A 323 -20.60 -4.50 0.59
N TYR A 324 -21.54 -3.94 1.36
CA TYR A 324 -21.81 -2.50 1.41
C TYR A 324 -21.14 -1.77 2.58
N ARG A 325 -20.23 -2.44 3.31
CA ARG A 325 -19.44 -1.80 4.37
C ARG A 325 -18.69 -0.57 3.83
N GLY A 326 -18.88 0.58 4.49
CA GLY A 326 -18.24 1.85 4.13
C GLY A 326 -18.97 2.66 3.04
N CYS A 327 -20.13 2.22 2.55
CA CYS A 327 -21.02 3.05 1.74
C CYS A 327 -21.69 4.14 2.58
N GLU A 328 -21.92 5.31 2.00
CA GLU A 328 -22.69 6.36 2.65
C GLU A 328 -24.18 5.99 2.63
N PRO A 329 -24.90 6.10 3.77
CA PRO A 329 -26.31 5.78 3.83
C PRO A 329 -27.13 6.74 2.95
N LEU A 330 -28.24 6.25 2.40
CA LEU A 330 -29.14 7.11 1.64
C LEU A 330 -29.90 8.03 2.60
N VAL A 331 -29.72 9.34 2.46
CA VAL A 331 -30.37 10.33 3.33
C VAL A 331 -31.56 10.98 2.62
N LEU A 332 -32.71 11.07 3.28
CA LEU A 332 -33.90 11.74 2.77
C LEU A 332 -34.20 13.01 3.57
N SER A 333 -34.65 14.05 2.87
CA SER A 333 -35.09 15.31 3.45
C SER A 333 -36.63 15.40 3.46
N CYS A 334 -37.18 15.75 4.62
CA CYS A 334 -38.62 15.99 4.78
C CYS A 334 -39.02 17.35 4.17
N PRO A 335 -40.07 17.42 3.35
CA PRO A 335 -40.54 18.68 2.76
C PRO A 335 -41.11 19.68 3.78
N SER A 336 -41.60 19.20 4.93
CA SER A 336 -42.29 20.06 5.90
C SER A 336 -41.37 20.63 6.97
N CYS A 337 -40.43 19.83 7.50
CA CYS A 337 -39.53 20.27 8.57
C CYS A 337 -38.10 20.52 8.10
N SER A 338 -37.80 20.25 6.82
CA SER A 338 -36.44 20.28 6.25
C SER A 338 -35.42 19.38 6.97
N GLY A 339 -35.88 18.53 7.90
CA GLY A 339 -35.05 17.58 8.61
C GLY A 339 -34.60 16.44 7.71
N THR A 340 -33.34 16.03 7.87
CA THR A 340 -32.75 14.87 7.20
C THR A 340 -32.86 13.62 8.08
N PHE A 341 -33.09 12.46 7.46
CA PHE A 341 -33.10 11.16 8.13
C PHE A 341 -32.60 10.07 7.18
N ASP A 342 -32.05 8.99 7.72
CA ASP A 342 -31.54 7.88 6.94
C ASP A 342 -32.69 7.01 6.43
N CYS A 343 -32.67 6.66 5.14
CA CYS A 343 -33.61 5.73 4.55
C CYS A 343 -33.24 4.30 4.96
N PRO A 344 -34.07 3.62 5.76
CA PRO A 344 -33.80 2.22 6.06
C PRO A 344 -33.92 1.37 4.79
N PRO A 345 -33.14 0.28 4.66
CA PRO A 345 -33.32 -0.67 3.57
C PRO A 345 -34.70 -1.34 3.69
N VAL A 346 -35.30 -1.67 2.53
CA VAL A 346 -36.60 -2.35 2.44
C VAL A 346 -36.62 -3.64 3.29
N SER A 347 -35.50 -4.36 3.37
CA SER A 347 -35.35 -5.58 4.18
C SER A 347 -35.75 -5.38 5.64
N LYS A 348 -35.33 -4.28 6.28
CA LYS A 348 -35.61 -4.00 7.68
C LYS A 348 -37.11 -3.79 7.93
N TYR A 349 -37.82 -3.21 6.96
CA TYR A 349 -39.26 -2.99 7.06
C TYR A 349 -40.06 -4.28 6.81
N ILE A 350 -39.62 -5.12 5.87
CA ILE A 350 -40.24 -6.45 5.65
C ILE A 350 -40.09 -7.31 6.91
N CYS A 351 -38.92 -7.31 7.56
CA CYS A 351 -38.74 -8.02 8.82
C CYS A 351 -39.70 -7.53 9.92
N CYS A 352 -39.84 -6.20 10.09
CA CYS A 352 -40.80 -5.65 11.06
C CYS A 352 -42.27 -5.98 10.74
N LEU A 353 -42.64 -6.11 9.46
CA LEU A 353 -43.98 -6.55 9.04
C LEU A 353 -44.24 -8.03 9.35
N LEU A 354 -43.21 -8.88 9.21
CA LEU A 354 -43.30 -10.31 9.55
C LEU A 354 -43.40 -10.53 11.06
N GLU A 355 -42.62 -9.77 11.85
CA GLU A 355 -42.64 -9.82 13.33
C GLU A 355 -43.96 -9.31 13.92
N SER A 356 -44.67 -8.42 13.23
CA SER A 356 -45.96 -7.87 13.69
C SER A 356 -47.19 -8.71 13.34
N GLY A 357 -47.02 -9.88 12.72
CA GLY A 357 -48.06 -10.92 12.67
C GLY A 357 -49.26 -10.65 11.74
N MET A 358 -49.17 -9.76 10.75
CA MET A 358 -50.22 -9.63 9.73
C MET A 358 -50.10 -10.74 8.67
N THR A 359 -50.57 -11.93 9.00
CA THR A 359 -50.91 -12.95 8.01
C THR A 359 -52.18 -12.50 7.27
N THR A 360 -52.00 -11.87 6.10
CA THR A 360 -53.12 -11.73 5.15
C THR A 360 -52.78 -12.54 3.91
N SER A 361 -53.65 -13.53 3.65
CA SER A 361 -53.66 -14.38 2.47
C SER A 361 -53.40 -13.58 1.21
N VAL A 362 -52.31 -13.91 0.51
CA VAL A 362 -51.98 -13.37 -0.82
C VAL A 362 -52.98 -13.96 -1.81
N SER A 363 -54.13 -13.31 -1.95
CA SER A 363 -54.98 -13.43 -3.14
C SER A 363 -54.46 -12.45 -4.18
N THR A 364 -54.18 -13.00 -5.35
CA THR A 364 -53.82 -12.36 -6.62
C THR A 364 -54.85 -11.31 -7.05
N GLU A 365 -54.75 -10.08 -6.53
CA GLU A 365 -55.27 -8.88 -7.17
C GLU A 365 -54.24 -7.74 -7.01
N GLU A 366 -53.72 -7.27 -8.14
CA GLU A 366 -52.82 -6.13 -8.22
C GLU A 366 -53.53 -4.86 -7.70
N SER A 367 -53.18 -4.36 -6.51
CA SER A 367 -53.13 -2.92 -6.22
C SER A 367 -52.76 -2.62 -4.75
N ASP A 368 -51.81 -1.69 -4.59
CA ASP A 368 -51.64 -0.80 -3.43
C ASP A 368 -50.84 -1.20 -2.18
N PHE A 369 -50.01 -2.26 -2.18
CA PHE A 369 -48.87 -2.36 -1.24
C PHE A 369 -47.66 -1.54 -1.73
N ASN A 370 -47.87 -0.24 -1.97
CA ASN A 370 -46.75 0.67 -2.25
C ASN A 370 -46.05 1.01 -0.93
N PHE A 371 -45.05 0.21 -0.55
CA PHE A 371 -44.13 0.45 0.57
C PHE A 371 -43.76 1.95 0.71
N TRP A 372 -43.47 2.59 -0.43
CA TRP A 372 -43.11 4.00 -0.56
C TRP A 372 -44.18 5.01 -0.11
N ARG A 373 -45.46 4.62 -0.05
CA ARG A 373 -46.56 5.48 0.44
C ARG A 373 -46.63 5.54 1.98
N LYS A 374 -45.92 4.67 2.69
CA LYS A 374 -45.85 4.63 4.16
C LYS A 374 -44.56 5.21 4.75
N LEU A 375 -43.63 5.68 3.90
CA LEU A 375 -42.39 6.29 4.37
C LEU A 375 -42.68 7.71 4.90
N CYS A 376 -42.65 7.85 6.23
CA CYS A 376 -42.91 9.10 6.93
C CYS A 376 -41.63 9.64 7.59
N CYS A 377 -41.57 10.96 7.77
CA CYS A 377 -40.46 11.58 8.50
C CYS A 377 -40.58 11.23 9.99
N PRO A 378 -39.51 10.75 10.66
CA PRO A 378 -39.56 10.37 12.07
C PRO A 378 -39.81 11.56 13.02
N LYS A 379 -39.68 12.81 12.54
CA LYS A 379 -39.88 14.04 13.32
C LYS A 379 -41.23 14.72 13.06
N CYS A 380 -41.98 14.31 12.03
CA CYS A 380 -43.27 14.90 11.69
C CYS A 380 -44.38 13.89 11.91
N SER A 381 -45.59 14.37 12.19
CA SER A 381 -46.79 13.52 12.29
C SER A 381 -47.04 12.72 11.00
N GLU A 382 -47.70 11.57 11.13
CA GLU A 382 -47.89 10.53 10.09
C GLU A 382 -48.57 10.98 8.78
N ASP A 383 -49.11 12.21 8.73
CA ASP A 383 -49.83 12.74 7.57
C ASP A 383 -48.94 13.30 6.45
N ILE A 384 -47.64 13.53 6.70
CA ILE A 384 -46.72 14.04 5.68
C ILE A 384 -46.05 12.86 4.95
N LYS A 385 -46.68 12.44 3.85
CA LYS A 385 -46.20 11.36 2.98
C LYS A 385 -45.17 11.88 1.98
N ILE A 386 -44.02 11.23 1.89
CA ILE A 386 -43.03 11.50 0.85
C ILE A 386 -43.45 10.77 -0.42
N SER A 387 -43.74 11.51 -1.50
CA SER A 387 -44.15 10.89 -2.75
C SER A 387 -42.99 10.10 -3.40
N PRO A 388 -43.28 9.02 -4.16
CA PRO A 388 -42.24 8.27 -4.88
C PRO A 388 -41.40 9.16 -5.83
N ALA A 389 -42.02 10.18 -6.44
CA ALA A 389 -41.31 11.13 -7.29
C ALA A 389 -40.30 11.97 -6.49
N MET A 390 -40.61 12.33 -5.25
CA MET A 390 -39.69 13.05 -4.38
C MET A 390 -38.51 12.17 -3.95
N ILE A 391 -38.78 10.89 -3.63
CA ILE A 391 -37.73 9.92 -3.32
C ILE A 391 -36.81 9.75 -4.55
N ALA A 392 -37.38 9.52 -5.74
CA ALA A 392 -36.61 9.37 -6.97
C ALA A 392 -35.74 10.60 -7.27
N ASN A 393 -36.27 11.82 -7.09
CA ASN A 393 -35.49 13.05 -7.26
C ASN A 393 -34.36 13.17 -6.25
N GLN A 394 -34.59 12.81 -4.98
CA GLN A 394 -33.58 12.87 -3.92
C GLN A 394 -32.48 11.81 -4.09
N VAL A 395 -32.85 10.61 -4.52
CA VAL A 395 -31.91 9.52 -4.87
C VAL A 395 -31.08 9.92 -6.08
N LYS A 396 -31.73 10.41 -7.15
CA LYS A 396 -31.04 10.88 -8.35
C LYS A 396 -30.02 11.98 -8.02
N ARG A 397 -30.41 12.97 -7.22
CA ARG A 397 -29.51 14.06 -6.79
C ARG A 397 -28.29 13.53 -6.04
N GLN A 398 -28.48 12.56 -5.13
CA GLN A 398 -27.36 11.96 -4.40
C GLN A 398 -26.47 11.09 -5.30
N ALA A 399 -27.07 10.27 -6.17
CA ALA A 399 -26.32 9.49 -7.15
C ALA A 399 -25.46 10.39 -8.05
N GLU A 400 -26.03 11.50 -8.55
CA GLU A 400 -25.30 12.51 -9.33
C GLU A 400 -24.16 13.14 -8.51
N MET A 401 -24.31 13.34 -7.20
CA MET A 401 -23.23 13.82 -6.34
C MET A 401 -22.04 12.84 -6.26
N PHE A 402 -22.29 11.54 -6.14
CA PHE A 402 -21.23 10.52 -6.16
C PHE A 402 -20.59 10.39 -7.53
N VAL A 403 -21.38 10.46 -8.60
CA VAL A 403 -20.88 10.49 -9.98
C VAL A 403 -19.98 11.72 -10.19
N LEU A 404 -20.41 12.90 -9.75
CA LEU A 404 -19.59 14.12 -9.78
C LEU A 404 -18.32 13.97 -8.94
N MET A 405 -18.38 13.30 -7.79
CA MET A 405 -17.21 13.04 -6.95
C MET A 405 -16.17 12.16 -7.67
N TYR A 406 -16.62 11.13 -8.39
CA TYR A 406 -15.75 10.33 -9.25
C TYR A 406 -15.14 11.16 -10.38
N TYR A 407 -15.96 11.94 -11.10
CA TYR A 407 -15.51 12.75 -12.24
C TYR A 407 -14.69 13.99 -11.84
N LYS A 408 -14.70 14.40 -10.55
CA LYS A 408 -13.71 15.36 -10.03
C LYS A 408 -12.28 14.86 -10.20
N GLY A 409 -12.07 13.55 -10.37
CA GLY A 409 -10.79 12.96 -10.79
C GLY A 409 -9.66 13.23 -9.80
N LEU A 410 -9.98 13.25 -8.50
CA LEU A 410 -8.99 13.56 -7.47
C LEU A 410 -8.06 12.36 -7.26
N LEU A 411 -6.77 12.60 -7.45
CA LEU A 411 -5.69 11.65 -7.27
C LEU A 411 -4.90 12.00 -6.02
N THR A 412 -4.52 11.00 -5.22
CA THR A 412 -3.67 11.15 -4.04
C THR A 412 -2.50 10.18 -4.12
N CYS A 413 -1.31 10.63 -3.76
CA CYS A 413 -0.13 9.78 -3.71
C CYS A 413 -0.25 8.69 -2.64
N ASP A 414 0.08 7.45 -3.00
CA ASP A 414 0.10 6.28 -2.11
C ASP A 414 1.23 6.30 -1.07
N ASP A 415 2.23 7.14 -1.27
CA ASP A 415 3.33 7.34 -0.33
C ASP A 415 2.82 8.11 0.90
N GLU A 416 2.81 7.42 2.04
CA GLU A 416 2.37 7.92 3.35
C GLU A 416 3.04 9.25 3.74
N THR A 417 4.27 9.47 3.26
CA THR A 417 5.06 10.68 3.54
C THR A 417 4.68 11.84 2.63
N CYS A 418 4.13 11.57 1.45
CA CYS A 418 3.83 12.56 0.44
C CYS A 418 2.40 13.11 0.57
N LYS A 419 1.41 12.21 0.60
CA LYS A 419 -0.05 12.51 0.61
C LYS A 419 -0.50 13.59 -0.40
N HIS A 420 0.31 13.84 -1.44
CA HIS A 420 0.05 14.91 -2.39
C HIS A 420 -1.23 14.60 -3.17
N THR A 421 -2.13 15.58 -3.22
CA THR A 421 -3.43 15.42 -3.85
C THR A 421 -3.57 16.40 -5.02
N THR A 422 -3.92 15.89 -6.19
CA THR A 422 -4.01 16.66 -7.43
C THR A 422 -5.16 16.16 -8.30
N ARG A 423 -5.63 16.98 -9.23
CA ARG A 423 -6.49 16.55 -10.35
C ARG A 423 -5.73 16.43 -11.66
N SER A 424 -4.51 16.99 -11.69
CA SER A 424 -3.69 17.02 -12.88
C SER A 424 -2.95 15.69 -13.01
N ILE A 425 -3.19 15.02 -14.14
CA ILE A 425 -2.54 13.77 -14.48
C ILE A 425 -1.10 14.08 -14.93
N SER A 426 -0.13 13.40 -14.34
CA SER A 426 1.27 13.53 -14.74
C SER A 426 1.56 12.74 -16.00
N LEU A 427 2.05 13.39 -17.05
CA LEU A 427 2.47 12.70 -18.28
C LEU A 427 3.88 12.09 -18.17
N TRP A 428 4.51 12.18 -17.01
CA TRP A 428 5.84 11.62 -16.76
C TRP A 428 5.76 10.10 -16.72
N LEU A 429 6.74 9.46 -17.36
CA LEU A 429 6.88 8.01 -17.42
C LEU A 429 8.24 7.67 -16.81
N VAL A 430 8.23 6.99 -15.67
CA VAL A 430 9.43 6.63 -14.90
C VAL A 430 9.44 5.12 -14.70
N GLY A 431 10.41 4.44 -15.32
CA GLY A 431 10.52 2.98 -15.27
C GLY A 431 9.26 2.30 -15.78
N ASP A 432 8.74 1.33 -15.01
CA ASP A 432 7.53 0.55 -15.32
C ASP A 432 6.24 1.22 -14.77
N SER A 433 6.27 2.52 -14.47
CA SER A 433 5.08 3.22 -13.98
C SER A 433 4.10 3.48 -15.10
N GLU A 434 2.81 3.25 -14.84
CA GLU A 434 1.74 3.56 -15.78
C GLU A 434 1.66 5.08 -16.06
N ARG A 435 1.13 5.42 -17.23
CA ARG A 435 0.94 6.82 -17.61
C ARG A 435 -0.06 7.45 -16.65
N GLY A 436 0.28 8.63 -16.13
CA GLY A 436 -0.60 9.34 -15.22
C GLY A 436 -0.41 9.02 -13.74
N THR A 437 0.32 7.97 -13.40
CA THR A 437 0.47 7.53 -12.00
C THR A 437 1.70 8.12 -11.33
N VAL A 438 2.64 8.73 -12.04
CA VAL A 438 3.85 9.27 -11.40
C VAL A 438 3.50 10.51 -10.56
N CYS A 439 3.85 10.47 -9.27
CA CYS A 439 3.66 11.61 -8.38
C CYS A 439 4.35 12.87 -8.93
N PRO A 440 3.68 14.04 -9.01
CA PRO A 440 4.28 15.30 -9.44
C PRO A 440 5.48 15.73 -8.60
N ASN A 441 5.58 15.23 -7.36
CA ASN A 441 6.71 15.48 -6.49
C ASN A 441 7.93 14.61 -6.83
N TYR A 442 7.87 13.73 -7.84
CA TYR A 442 9.04 13.01 -8.34
C TYR A 442 10.16 13.99 -8.76
N PRO A 443 11.44 13.77 -8.40
CA PRO A 443 12.03 12.59 -7.74
C PRO A 443 12.10 12.68 -6.20
N ARG A 444 11.34 13.57 -5.55
CA ARG A 444 11.23 13.64 -4.08
C ARG A 444 10.34 12.54 -3.51
N CYS A 445 9.39 12.05 -4.30
CA CYS A 445 8.49 10.96 -3.96
C CYS A 445 8.50 9.93 -5.09
N ASN A 446 8.62 8.64 -4.72
CA ASN A 446 8.53 7.51 -5.64
C ASN A 446 7.16 6.82 -5.58
N GLY A 447 6.21 7.44 -4.87
CA GLY A 447 4.83 7.00 -4.81
C GLY A 447 4.08 7.19 -6.12
N ARG A 448 3.00 6.45 -6.24
CA ARG A 448 2.05 6.50 -7.34
C ARG A 448 0.80 7.27 -6.93
N LEU A 449 0.31 8.10 -7.84
CA LEU A 449 -0.99 8.72 -7.73
C LEU A 449 -2.07 7.66 -7.93
N LEU A 450 -2.92 7.48 -6.92
CA LEU A 450 -4.09 6.63 -6.95
C LEU A 450 -5.35 7.49 -6.87
N ARG A 451 -6.45 7.06 -7.50
CA ARG A 451 -7.74 7.74 -7.36
C ARG A 451 -8.20 7.68 -5.91
N LYS A 452 -8.58 8.84 -5.34
CA LYS A 452 -9.18 8.89 -4.00
C LYS A 452 -10.56 8.21 -3.96
N TYR A 453 -11.28 8.27 -5.09
CA TYR A 453 -12.57 7.62 -5.27
C TYR A 453 -12.54 6.86 -6.59
N THR A 454 -12.55 5.54 -6.51
CA THR A 454 -12.36 4.63 -7.65
C THR A 454 -13.66 4.35 -8.38
N GLU A 455 -13.58 3.76 -9.58
CA GLU A 455 -14.78 3.23 -10.26
C GLU A 455 -15.48 2.15 -9.44
N ALA A 456 -14.72 1.34 -8.68
CA ALA A 456 -15.27 0.30 -7.81
C ALA A 456 -16.04 0.91 -6.65
N ASP A 457 -15.53 1.98 -6.03
CA ASP A 457 -16.23 2.70 -4.96
C ASP A 457 -17.55 3.31 -5.47
N LEU A 458 -17.54 3.93 -6.66
CA LEU A 458 -18.75 4.48 -7.29
C LEU A 458 -19.77 3.38 -7.58
N TYR A 459 -19.32 2.30 -8.21
CA TYR A 459 -20.20 1.17 -8.54
C TYR A 459 -20.82 0.57 -7.27
N LYS A 460 -20.01 0.37 -6.23
CA LYS A 460 -20.46 -0.14 -4.92
C LYS A 460 -21.49 0.80 -4.28
N GLN A 461 -21.28 2.12 -4.32
CA GLN A 461 -22.23 3.10 -3.77
C GLN A 461 -23.56 3.14 -4.56
N LEU A 462 -23.52 3.09 -5.88
CA LEU A 462 -24.73 3.06 -6.70
C LEU A 462 -25.48 1.73 -6.55
N SER A 463 -24.75 0.62 -6.47
CA SER A 463 -25.30 -0.71 -6.17
C SER A 463 -25.95 -0.74 -4.78
N TYR A 464 -25.37 -0.07 -3.78
CA TYR A 464 -25.97 0.07 -2.47
C TYR A 464 -27.32 0.81 -2.54
N PHE A 465 -27.40 1.91 -3.29
CA PHE A 465 -28.68 2.58 -3.50
C PHE A 465 -29.70 1.65 -4.16
N CYS A 466 -29.34 0.92 -5.22
CA CYS A 466 -30.23 -0.07 -5.81
C CYS A 466 -30.70 -1.12 -4.77
N HIS A 467 -29.78 -1.62 -3.94
CA HIS A 467 -30.08 -2.60 -2.89
C HIS A 467 -31.05 -2.07 -1.83
N VAL A 468 -30.94 -0.79 -1.42
CA VAL A 468 -31.89 -0.17 -0.49
C VAL A 468 -33.32 -0.23 -1.01
N PHE A 469 -33.51 -0.15 -2.33
CA PHE A 469 -34.80 -0.19 -3.03
C PHE A 469 -35.18 -1.58 -3.59
N ASP A 470 -34.33 -2.60 -3.43
CA ASP A 470 -34.51 -3.92 -4.06
C ASP A 470 -35.53 -4.78 -3.30
N THR A 471 -36.79 -4.61 -3.68
CA THR A 471 -37.91 -5.39 -3.14
C THR A 471 -37.87 -6.86 -3.56
N VAL A 472 -37.45 -7.15 -4.79
CA VAL A 472 -37.51 -8.50 -5.38
C VAL A 472 -36.53 -9.43 -4.68
N SER A 473 -35.25 -9.03 -4.59
CA SER A 473 -34.23 -9.84 -3.91
C SER A 473 -34.51 -9.99 -2.42
N CYS A 474 -35.09 -8.97 -1.77
CA CYS A 474 -35.48 -9.07 -0.36
C CYS A 474 -36.61 -10.10 -0.15
N ILE A 475 -37.63 -10.11 -1.01
CA ILE A 475 -38.73 -11.08 -0.94
C ILE A 475 -38.20 -12.50 -1.19
N GLU A 476 -37.34 -12.68 -2.19
CA GLU A 476 -36.71 -13.98 -2.47
C GLU A 476 -35.88 -14.51 -1.29
N LYS A 477 -35.09 -13.63 -0.64
CA LYS A 477 -34.29 -13.97 0.57
C LYS A 477 -35.16 -14.34 1.77
N VAL A 478 -36.27 -13.63 1.96
CA VAL A 478 -37.24 -13.95 3.01
C VAL A 478 -37.91 -15.30 2.75
N LEU A 479 -38.31 -15.57 1.51
CA LEU A 479 -38.91 -16.85 1.12
C LEU A 479 -37.94 -18.02 1.24
N THR A 480 -36.67 -17.85 0.87
CA THR A 480 -35.64 -18.89 1.03
C THR A 480 -35.33 -19.17 2.50
N ASN A 481 -35.27 -18.16 3.36
CA ASN A 481 -35.10 -18.35 4.81
C ASN A 481 -36.33 -18.97 5.49
N ALA A 482 -37.55 -18.74 4.97
CA ALA A 482 -38.77 -19.36 5.47
C ALA A 482 -38.92 -20.85 5.10
N VAL A 483 -38.18 -21.35 4.10
CA VAL A 483 -38.19 -22.78 3.70
C VAL A 483 -37.25 -23.63 4.57
N PHE A 484 -36.38 -23.01 5.38
CA PHE A 484 -35.43 -23.69 6.28
C PHE A 484 -35.81 -23.63 7.78
N VAL A 485 -37.03 -23.16 8.12
CA VAL A 485 -37.57 -23.17 9.49
C VAL A 485 -38.66 -24.21 9.64
#